data_AF-A0A7S1P269-F1
#
_entry.id   AF-A0A7S1P269-F1
#
_cell.length_a   1.000
_cell.length_b   1.000
_cell.length_c   1.000
_cell.angle_alpha   90.00
_cell.angle_beta   90.00
_cell.angle_gamma   90.00
#
_symmetry.space_group_name_H-M   'P 1'
#
loop_
_entity.id
_entity.type
_entity.pdbx_description
1 polymer ?
#
loop_
_entity_poly.entity_id
_entity_poly.type
_entity_poly.pdbx_seq_one_letter_code
_entity_poly.pdbx_strand_id
1 'polypeptide(L)'
;VTSGGGKVVLSFEPDLRVMSEDEKGAVMDLKISREGVGSIQFHGITDCRGIDFDEVVRLEVGEVLVYPSNSSVRKPEVGHGLNRPATVTMYQCWPPPTQHEGTLSDTAAMERYRRKIQLMTERKDATFIDYCCQTGVWKFRVEHF
;
A
#
# COMPACT_ATOMS: atom_id res chain seq x y z
N VAL A 1 20.37 -5.65 23.98
CA VAL A 1 20.83 -5.87 22.59
C VAL A 1 20.19 -4.79 21.75
N THR A 2 20.99 -3.86 21.26
CA THR A 2 20.58 -2.69 20.46
C THR A 2 19.88 -3.16 19.18
N SER A 3 18.54 -3.17 19.16
CA SER A 3 17.82 -3.28 17.88
C SER A 3 17.88 -1.90 17.24
N GLY A 4 18.85 -1.73 16.34
CA GLY A 4 19.02 -0.50 15.57
C GLY A 4 17.70 -0.14 14.89
N GLY A 5 17.14 1.01 15.28
CA GLY A 5 16.08 1.67 14.55
C GLY A 5 16.63 2.16 13.23
N GLY A 6 16.78 1.25 12.27
CA GLY A 6 17.04 1.61 10.89
C GLY A 6 15.88 2.45 10.41
N LYS A 7 16.17 3.64 9.89
CA LYS A 7 15.16 4.51 9.28
C LYS A 7 14.37 3.66 8.27
N VAL A 8 13.04 3.69 8.35
CA VAL A 8 12.18 3.08 7.33
C VAL A 8 12.52 3.74 6.01
N VAL A 9 12.98 2.96 5.02
CA VAL A 9 13.37 3.49 3.71
C VAL A 9 12.25 3.19 2.73
N LEU A 10 11.55 4.24 2.29
CA LEU A 10 10.66 4.17 1.15
C LEU A 10 11.47 4.27 -0.16
N SER A 11 11.07 3.49 -1.16
CA SER A 11 11.58 3.58 -2.52
C SER A 11 10.48 4.09 -3.47
N PHE A 12 10.90 4.77 -4.53
CA PHE A 12 10.01 5.45 -5.46
C PHE A 12 10.28 4.99 -6.90
N GLU A 13 9.22 4.73 -7.65
CA GLU A 13 9.27 4.52 -9.09
C GLU A 13 8.29 5.51 -9.74
N PRO A 14 8.74 6.44 -10.60
CA PRO A 14 10.14 6.75 -10.91
C PRO A 14 10.93 7.27 -9.70
N ASP A 15 12.28 7.24 -9.77
CA ASP A 15 13.14 7.68 -8.68
C ASP A 15 13.12 9.20 -8.52
N LEU A 16 12.40 9.69 -7.53
CA LEU A 16 12.24 11.12 -7.24
C LEU A 16 13.57 11.83 -6.90
N ARG A 17 14.62 11.10 -6.50
CA ARG A 17 15.91 11.70 -6.10
C ARG A 17 16.70 12.25 -7.29
N VAL A 18 16.44 11.72 -8.49
CA VAL A 18 17.12 12.13 -9.72
C VAL A 18 16.26 13.03 -10.60
N MET A 19 15.03 13.35 -10.16
CA MET A 19 14.12 14.26 -10.85
C MET A 19 14.34 15.70 -10.41
N SER A 20 14.26 16.64 -11.36
CA SER A 20 14.18 18.07 -11.10
C SER A 20 12.86 18.45 -10.40
N GLU A 21 12.80 19.66 -9.84
CA GLU A 21 11.56 20.15 -9.20
C GLU A 21 10.40 20.27 -10.19
N ASP A 22 10.65 20.66 -11.44
CA ASP A 22 9.61 20.73 -12.47
C ASP A 22 9.07 19.34 -12.83
N GLU A 23 9.95 18.33 -12.96
CA GLU A 23 9.54 16.95 -13.22
C GLU A 23 8.76 16.35 -12.05
N LYS A 24 9.13 16.67 -10.80
CA LYS A 24 8.36 16.28 -9.61
C LYS A 24 6.97 16.90 -9.59
N GLY A 25 6.73 17.99 -10.30
CA GLY A 25 5.41 18.60 -10.44
C GLY A 25 4.40 17.73 -11.19
N ALA A 26 4.86 16.74 -11.95
CA ALA A 26 4.00 15.91 -12.79
C ALA A 26 4.51 14.46 -12.94
N VAL A 27 4.58 13.73 -11.82
CA VAL A 27 5.05 12.33 -11.82
C VAL A 27 3.93 11.38 -12.26
N MET A 28 4.11 10.71 -13.39
CA MET A 28 3.15 9.70 -13.88
C MET A 28 3.28 8.40 -13.10
N ASP A 29 2.14 7.86 -12.67
CA ASP A 29 1.99 6.54 -12.05
C ASP A 29 2.96 6.29 -10.88
N LEU A 30 3.12 7.30 -10.01
CA LEU A 30 4.00 7.26 -8.85
C LEU A 30 3.74 6.00 -8.01
N LYS A 31 4.78 5.19 -7.85
CA LYS A 31 4.77 4.03 -6.96
C LYS A 31 5.71 4.23 -5.80
N ILE A 32 5.16 4.09 -4.60
CA ILE A 32 5.88 4.14 -3.32
C ILE A 32 5.93 2.73 -2.76
N SER A 33 7.10 2.23 -2.41
CA SER A 33 7.27 0.86 -1.92
C SER A 33 8.12 0.82 -0.66
N ARG A 34 7.91 -0.22 0.15
CA ARG A 34 8.81 -0.62 1.23
C ARG A 34 9.13 -2.09 1.06
N GLU A 35 10.42 -2.40 0.98
CA GLU A 35 10.91 -3.76 0.79
C GLU A 35 10.36 -4.71 1.86
N GLY A 36 9.86 -5.87 1.43
CA GLY A 36 9.28 -6.88 2.31
C GLY A 36 7.89 -6.55 2.89
N VAL A 37 7.36 -5.35 2.66
CA VAL A 37 6.08 -4.88 3.22
C VAL A 37 4.99 -4.69 2.17
N GLY A 38 5.27 -3.95 1.10
CA GLY A 38 4.27 -3.67 0.08
C GLY A 38 4.55 -2.40 -0.72
N SER A 39 3.54 -1.97 -1.48
CA SER A 39 3.59 -0.78 -2.32
C SER A 39 2.24 -0.14 -2.54
N ILE A 40 2.23 1.16 -2.83
CA ILE A 40 1.09 1.94 -3.31
C ILE A 40 1.47 2.53 -4.66
N GLN A 41 0.68 2.28 -5.69
CA GLN A 41 0.82 2.92 -6.99
C GLN A 41 -0.33 3.88 -7.21
N PHE A 42 -0.04 5.18 -7.14
CA PHE A 42 -0.99 6.25 -7.42
C PHE A 42 -1.14 6.43 -8.93
N HIS A 43 -2.36 6.38 -9.43
CA HIS A 43 -2.61 6.40 -10.87
C HIS A 43 -2.61 7.82 -11.43
N GLY A 44 -2.05 8.00 -12.63
CA GLY A 44 -2.00 9.29 -13.32
C GLY A 44 -0.92 10.22 -12.79
N ILE A 45 -1.09 11.53 -13.02
CA ILE A 45 -0.08 12.55 -12.74
C ILE A 45 -0.18 13.05 -11.30
N THR A 46 0.89 12.87 -10.51
CA THR A 46 1.00 13.30 -9.11
C THR A 46 2.06 14.40 -8.94
N ASP A 47 1.65 15.53 -8.37
CA ASP A 47 2.59 16.57 -7.93
C ASP A 47 3.23 16.11 -6.62
N CYS A 48 4.52 15.85 -6.66
CA CYS A 48 5.33 15.32 -5.56
C CYS A 48 6.16 16.41 -4.87
N ARG A 49 6.05 17.67 -5.29
CA ARG A 49 6.87 18.75 -4.74
C ARG A 49 6.50 19.04 -3.29
N GLY A 50 7.52 19.19 -2.44
CA GLY A 50 7.34 19.53 -1.02
C GLY A 50 6.61 18.49 -0.17
N ILE A 51 6.32 17.29 -0.67
CA ILE A 51 5.70 16.22 0.11
C ILE A 51 6.77 15.54 0.98
N ASP A 52 6.56 15.54 2.29
CA ASP A 52 7.28 14.66 3.20
C ASP A 52 6.60 13.29 3.25
N PHE A 53 7.08 12.36 2.42
CA PHE A 53 6.52 11.01 2.32
C PHE A 53 6.68 10.20 3.61
N ASP A 54 7.72 10.45 4.42
CA ASP A 54 7.90 9.75 5.70
C ASP A 54 6.82 10.17 6.71
N GLU A 55 6.28 11.39 6.57
CA GLU A 55 5.18 11.90 7.39
C GLU A 55 3.80 11.44 6.89
N VAL A 56 3.56 11.51 5.57
CA VAL A 56 2.21 11.30 5.00
C VAL A 56 1.94 9.87 4.54
N VAL A 57 2.95 9.00 4.43
CA VAL A 57 2.76 7.59 4.06
C VAL A 57 3.32 6.69 5.14
N ARG A 58 2.50 5.76 5.62
CA ARG A 58 2.93 4.65 6.46
C ARG A 58 2.67 3.34 5.76
N LEU A 59 3.75 2.62 5.48
CA LEU A 59 3.74 1.25 4.98
C LEU A 59 4.37 0.33 6.02
N GLU A 60 3.53 -0.42 6.72
CA GLU A 60 3.91 -1.41 7.73
C GLU A 60 3.28 -2.77 7.39
N VAL A 61 3.82 -3.85 7.96
CA VAL A 61 3.25 -5.19 7.74
C VAL A 61 1.81 -5.19 8.25
N GLY A 62 0.86 -5.45 7.35
CA GLY A 62 -0.57 -5.44 7.67
C GLY A 62 -1.22 -4.06 7.77
N GLU A 63 -0.48 -2.95 7.52
CA GLU A 63 -1.01 -1.60 7.61
C GLU A 63 -0.52 -0.70 6.45
N VAL A 64 -1.48 -0.04 5.80
CA VAL A 64 -1.23 0.99 4.79
C VAL A 64 -2.05 2.21 5.18
N LEU A 65 -1.39 3.33 5.46
CA LEU A 65 -2.04 4.60 5.76
C LEU A 65 -1.44 5.71 4.90
N VAL A 66 -2.32 6.56 4.38
CA VAL A 66 -1.97 7.79 3.68
C VAL A 66 -2.69 8.94 4.39
N TYR A 67 -1.93 9.97 4.76
CA TYR A 67 -2.32 11.02 5.71
C TYR A 67 -2.81 10.46 7.07
N PRO A 68 -1.93 9.80 7.84
CA PRO A 68 -2.26 9.35 9.20
C PRO A 68 -2.85 10.47 10.05
N SER A 69 -3.77 10.16 10.97
CA SER A 69 -4.43 11.16 11.82
C SER A 69 -3.48 11.94 12.75
N ASN A 70 -2.27 11.40 12.98
CA ASN A 70 -1.21 12.02 13.76
C ASN A 70 -0.18 12.78 12.90
N SER A 71 -0.40 12.90 11.58
CA SER A 71 0.39 13.76 10.70
C SER A 71 0.09 15.24 11.00
N SER A 72 1.09 16.10 10.87
CA SER A 72 0.90 17.55 10.91
C SER A 72 0.25 18.09 9.64
N VAL A 73 0.31 17.32 8.54
CA VAL A 73 -0.32 17.62 7.26
C VAL A 73 -1.75 17.08 7.24
N ARG A 74 -2.72 17.98 7.06
CA ARG A 74 -4.13 17.59 6.88
C ARG A 74 -4.31 16.88 5.53
N LYS A 75 -5.06 15.77 5.53
CA LYS A 75 -5.49 15.10 4.29
C LYS A 75 -6.19 16.10 3.35
N PRO A 76 -5.69 16.28 2.11
CA PRO A 76 -6.26 17.21 1.14
C PRO A 76 -7.58 16.67 0.55
N GLU A 77 -8.26 17.48 -0.27
CA GLU A 77 -9.45 17.05 -1.01
C GLU A 77 -9.13 15.91 -2.00
N VAL A 78 -10.15 15.12 -2.36
CA VAL A 78 -10.01 14.04 -3.32
C VAL A 78 -9.44 14.57 -4.65
N GLY A 79 -8.47 13.86 -5.21
CA GLY A 79 -7.71 14.26 -6.40
C GLY A 79 -6.44 15.06 -6.11
N HIS A 80 -6.27 15.62 -4.90
CA HIS A 80 -5.11 16.43 -4.53
C HIS A 80 -4.11 15.64 -3.67
N GLY A 81 -2.83 16.01 -3.76
CA GLY A 81 -1.75 15.31 -3.06
C GLY A 81 -1.82 13.80 -3.32
N LEU A 82 -1.72 12.98 -2.28
CA LEU A 82 -1.86 11.52 -2.35
C LEU A 82 -3.30 11.02 -2.11
N ASN A 83 -4.27 11.94 -1.95
CA ASN A 83 -5.67 11.56 -1.74
C ASN A 83 -6.36 11.29 -3.09
N ARG A 84 -5.99 10.20 -3.76
CA ARG A 84 -6.35 9.93 -5.17
C ARG A 84 -6.42 8.43 -5.47
N PRO A 85 -6.89 8.02 -6.66
CA PRO A 85 -6.97 6.62 -7.02
C PRO A 85 -5.61 5.93 -6.97
N ALA A 86 -5.56 4.76 -6.35
CA ALA A 86 -4.33 4.00 -6.21
C ALA A 86 -4.57 2.50 -6.14
N THR A 87 -3.58 1.74 -6.60
CA THR A 87 -3.48 0.29 -6.37
C THR A 87 -2.55 0.03 -5.20
N VAL A 88 -3.06 -0.66 -4.19
CA VAL A 88 -2.30 -1.09 -3.01
C VAL A 88 -1.94 -2.56 -3.18
N THR A 89 -0.68 -2.90 -2.90
CA THR A 89 -0.19 -4.27 -2.81
C THR A 89 0.44 -4.46 -1.43
N MET A 90 -0.12 -5.37 -0.64
CA MET A 90 0.38 -5.71 0.68
C MET A 90 1.01 -7.10 0.64
N TYR A 91 2.17 -7.24 1.26
CA TYR A 91 2.85 -8.52 1.47
C TYR A 91 2.55 -9.04 2.87
N GLN A 92 2.93 -10.29 3.11
CA GLN A 92 2.81 -10.95 4.40
C GLN A 92 1.39 -11.04 4.98
N CYS A 93 0.38 -11.00 4.12
CA CYS A 93 -1.03 -11.10 4.49
C CYS A 93 -1.52 -12.56 4.50
N TRP A 94 -0.87 -13.44 5.26
CA TRP A 94 -1.25 -14.86 5.31
C TRP A 94 -2.49 -15.14 6.17
N PRO A 95 -3.18 -16.28 5.97
CA PRO A 95 -4.17 -16.76 6.92
C PRO A 95 -3.59 -16.89 8.33
N PRO A 96 -4.38 -16.63 9.39
CA PRO A 96 -3.93 -16.85 10.76
C PRO A 96 -3.41 -18.28 10.97
N PRO A 97 -2.49 -18.55 11.90
CA PRO A 97 -1.89 -19.88 12.09
C PRO A 97 -2.89 -21.03 12.21
N THR A 98 -4.01 -20.79 12.91
CA THR A 98 -5.12 -21.76 13.07
C THR A 98 -5.82 -22.14 11.77
N GLN A 99 -5.68 -21.30 10.73
CA GLN A 99 -6.18 -21.53 9.38
C GLN A 99 -5.02 -21.87 8.43
N HIS A 100 -3.79 -21.46 8.71
CA HIS A 100 -2.64 -21.53 7.81
C HIS A 100 -2.23 -22.96 7.43
N GLU A 101 -2.02 -23.83 8.43
CA GLU A 101 -1.54 -25.21 8.20
C GLU A 101 -2.54 -26.04 7.37
N GLY A 102 -3.85 -25.88 7.59
CA GLY A 102 -4.87 -26.55 6.80
C GLY A 102 -5.19 -25.87 5.47
N THR A 103 -4.99 -24.55 5.36
CA THR A 103 -5.38 -23.79 4.17
C THR A 103 -4.38 -23.92 3.03
N LEU A 104 -3.07 -23.95 3.29
CA LEU A 104 -2.08 -23.91 2.20
C LEU A 104 -2.05 -25.16 1.30
N SER A 105 -2.54 -26.30 1.78
CA SER A 105 -2.63 -27.55 1.02
C SER A 105 -4.04 -27.88 0.49
N ASP A 106 -5.09 -27.24 1.00
CA ASP A 106 -6.48 -27.46 0.59
C ASP A 106 -6.97 -26.34 -0.32
N THR A 107 -7.08 -26.63 -1.63
CA THR A 107 -7.59 -25.69 -2.64
C THR A 107 -8.95 -25.10 -2.27
N ALA A 108 -9.86 -25.89 -1.71
CA ALA A 108 -11.17 -25.38 -1.33
C ALA A 108 -11.10 -24.42 -0.14
N ALA A 109 -10.19 -24.66 0.81
CA ALA A 109 -9.92 -23.74 1.90
C ALA A 109 -9.28 -22.43 1.40
N MET A 110 -8.34 -22.51 0.46
CA MET A 110 -7.71 -21.33 -0.15
C MET A 110 -8.74 -20.43 -0.83
N GLU A 111 -9.65 -21.02 -1.62
CA GLU A 111 -10.73 -20.26 -2.28
C GLU A 111 -11.70 -19.62 -1.28
N ARG A 112 -12.06 -20.33 -0.20
CA ARG A 112 -12.88 -19.75 0.88
C ARG A 112 -12.20 -18.56 1.53
N TYR A 113 -10.90 -18.65 1.81
CA TYR A 113 -10.15 -17.56 2.42
C TYR A 113 -9.97 -16.38 1.46
N ARG A 114 -9.67 -16.64 0.19
CA ARG A 114 -9.64 -15.61 -0.87
C ARG A 114 -10.96 -14.85 -0.93
N ARG A 115 -12.09 -15.56 -0.95
CA ARG A 115 -13.43 -14.94 -0.93
C ARG A 115 -13.67 -14.09 0.32
N LYS A 116 -13.17 -14.53 1.48
CA LYS A 116 -13.23 -13.73 2.72
C LYS A 116 -12.44 -12.42 2.56
N ILE A 117 -11.22 -12.46 2.02
CA ILE A 117 -10.39 -11.27 1.76
C ILE A 117 -11.09 -10.32 0.80
N GLN A 118 -11.64 -10.84 -0.30
CA GLN A 118 -12.45 -10.05 -1.24
C GLN A 118 -13.58 -9.30 -0.53
N LEU A 119 -14.43 -10.01 0.24
CA LEU A 119 -15.56 -9.40 0.94
C LEU A 119 -15.13 -8.39 2.01
N MET A 120 -13.96 -8.56 2.64
CA MET A 120 -13.42 -7.59 3.60
C MET A 120 -12.87 -6.35 2.89
N THR A 121 -12.29 -6.51 1.70
CA THR A 121 -11.81 -5.42 0.84
C THR A 121 -12.98 -4.52 0.43
N GLU A 122 -14.01 -5.14 -0.15
CA GLU A 122 -15.19 -4.45 -0.68
C GLU A 122 -16.00 -3.75 0.41
N ARG A 123 -16.04 -4.30 1.63
CA ARG A 123 -16.64 -3.65 2.81
C ARG A 123 -15.94 -2.37 3.25
N LYS A 124 -14.72 -2.12 2.79
CA LYS A 124 -13.95 -0.90 3.06
C LYS A 124 -13.93 0.04 1.84
N ASP A 125 -14.93 -0.07 0.97
CA ASP A 125 -15.05 0.73 -0.26
C ASP A 125 -13.83 0.64 -1.19
N ALA A 126 -13.13 -0.51 -1.13
CA ALA A 126 -12.02 -0.84 -2.01
C ALA A 126 -12.41 -1.92 -3.02
N THR A 127 -11.88 -1.82 -4.23
CA THR A 127 -12.07 -2.82 -5.27
C THR A 127 -11.05 -3.94 -5.10
N PHE A 128 -11.50 -5.16 -4.85
CA PHE A 128 -10.63 -6.33 -4.82
C PHE A 128 -10.00 -6.59 -6.20
N ILE A 129 -8.69 -6.81 -6.25
CA ILE A 129 -7.98 -7.20 -7.48
C ILE A 129 -7.56 -8.66 -7.38
N ASP A 130 -6.76 -9.00 -6.37
CA ASP A 130 -6.20 -10.34 -6.23
C ASP A 130 -5.77 -10.66 -4.79
N TYR A 131 -5.74 -11.95 -4.46
CA TYR A 131 -5.18 -12.44 -3.22
C TYR A 131 -4.64 -13.87 -3.34
N CYS A 132 -3.36 -14.07 -3.02
CA CYS A 132 -2.71 -15.38 -3.09
C CYS A 132 -2.38 -15.90 -1.69
N CYS A 133 -3.07 -16.97 -1.27
CA CYS A 133 -2.85 -17.59 0.06
C CYS A 133 -1.40 -18.05 0.26
N GLN A 134 -0.75 -18.56 -0.79
CA GLN A 134 0.59 -19.13 -0.70
C GLN A 134 1.66 -18.05 -0.50
N THR A 135 1.55 -16.95 -1.25
CA THR A 135 2.52 -15.86 -1.20
C THR A 135 2.18 -14.80 -0.15
N GLY A 136 0.95 -14.81 0.38
CA GLY A 136 0.46 -13.77 1.30
C GLY A 136 0.37 -12.39 0.64
N VAL A 137 0.20 -12.35 -0.69
CA VAL A 137 0.08 -11.08 -1.43
C VAL A 137 -1.39 -10.73 -1.59
N TRP A 138 -1.77 -9.55 -1.09
CA TRP A 138 -3.11 -8.98 -1.26
C TRP A 138 -3.03 -7.70 -2.09
N LYS A 139 -3.78 -7.64 -3.19
CA LYS A 139 -3.84 -6.50 -4.09
C LYS A 139 -5.27 -5.97 -4.19
N PHE A 140 -5.44 -4.66 -4.05
CA PHE A 140 -6.73 -3.99 -4.17
C PHE A 140 -6.55 -2.55 -4.67
N ARG A 141 -7.63 -1.96 -5.15
CA ARG A 141 -7.68 -0.57 -5.61
C ARG A 141 -8.58 0.26 -4.70
N VAL A 142 -8.18 1.49 -4.45
CA VAL A 142 -9.00 2.51 -3.81
C VAL A 142 -9.21 3.67 -4.78
N GLU A 143 -10.35 4.35 -4.70
CA GLU A 143 -10.58 5.57 -5.48
C GLU A 143 -9.94 6.80 -4.81
N HIS A 144 -9.71 6.76 -3.50
CA HIS A 144 -8.97 7.75 -2.72
C HIS A 144 -8.65 7.21 -1.31
N PHE A 145 -7.99 8.00 -0.45
CA PHE A 145 -7.64 7.63 0.95
C PHE A 145 -8.39 8.47 1.98
#